data_AF-A0A840VS94-F1
#
_entry.id   AF-A0A840VS94-F1
#
_cell.length_a   1.000
_cell.length_b   1.000
_cell.length_c   1.000
_cell.angle_alpha   90.00
_cell.angle_beta   90.00
_cell.angle_gamma   90.00
#
_symmetry.space_group_name_H-M   'P 1'
#
loop_
_entity.id
_entity.type
_entity.pdbx_description
1 polymer ?
#
loop_
_entity_poly.entity_id
_entity_poly.type
_entity_poly.pdbx_seq_one_letter_code
_entity_poly.pdbx_strand_id
1 'polypeptide(L)'
;MAGKIRLEDRECPLSSALGHVGEWWTLLILHDAFDGYTRFDQFQANLGVSSSILTSRLKTLTSQGLLERRRYQTRPDRYEYVLTDLGRSLRPVVVALAAWGNSRLDPSERSMILVDRTTGVEADPVIVDRGTGRPLDDADFVFAAGPAASETMRKRYEHIPTQG
;
A
#
# COMPACT_ATOMS: atom_id res chain seq x y z
N MET A 1 19.61 -4.44 8.02
CA MET A 1 20.57 -3.32 7.90
C MET A 1 19.82 -2.12 7.32
N ALA A 2 19.48 -1.13 8.15
CA ALA A 2 18.92 0.12 7.65
C ALA A 2 20.07 0.98 7.09
N GLY A 3 20.19 1.07 5.77
CA GLY A 3 21.12 2.00 5.12
C GLY A 3 20.74 3.45 5.46
N LYS A 4 21.73 4.34 5.56
CA LYS A 4 21.53 5.78 5.77
C LYS A 4 20.56 6.32 4.70
N ILE A 5 19.32 6.59 5.09
CA ILE A 5 18.33 7.30 4.28
C ILE A 5 18.85 8.74 4.11
N ARG A 6 19.06 9.20 2.88
CA ARG A 6 19.49 10.58 2.63
C ARG A 6 18.34 11.55 2.92
N LEU A 7 18.63 12.83 3.19
CA LEU A 7 17.58 13.81 3.49
C LEU A 7 16.57 13.93 2.34
N GLU A 8 17.06 13.89 1.10
CA GLU A 8 16.28 13.85 -0.14
C GLU A 8 15.36 12.62 -0.26
N ASP A 9 15.73 11.48 0.33
CA ASP A 9 14.89 10.29 0.37
C ASP A 9 13.77 10.43 1.40
N ARG A 10 13.93 11.23 2.46
CA ARG A 10 12.85 11.46 3.44
C ARG A 10 11.74 12.34 2.90
N GLU A 11 12.07 13.21 1.95
CA GLU A 11 11.13 14.11 1.28
C GLU A 11 10.46 13.47 0.05
N CYS A 12 10.93 12.30 -0.37
CA CYS A 12 10.37 11.57 -1.50
C CYS A 12 9.06 10.85 -1.10
N PRO A 13 7.92 11.11 -1.76
CA PRO A 13 6.66 10.42 -1.46
C PRO A 13 6.75 8.90 -1.64
N LEU A 14 7.55 8.42 -2.61
CA LEU A 14 7.78 7.00 -2.84
C LEU A 14 8.55 6.34 -1.69
N SER A 15 9.50 7.05 -1.07
CA SER A 15 10.26 6.54 0.07
C SER A 15 9.41 6.50 1.35
N SER A 16 8.56 7.52 1.56
CA SER A 16 7.53 7.44 2.61
C SER A 16 6.60 6.25 2.38
N ALA A 17 6.09 6.09 1.16
CA ALA A 17 5.26 4.94 0.79
C ALA A 17 6.02 3.61 1.01
N LEU A 18 7.29 3.50 0.61
CA LEU A 18 8.12 2.31 0.83
C LEU A 18 8.46 2.07 2.32
N GLY A 19 8.50 3.10 3.16
CA GLY A 19 8.63 2.95 4.61
C GLY A 19 7.41 2.26 5.24
N HIS A 20 6.24 2.37 4.61
CA HIS A 20 5.01 1.70 5.00
C HIS A 20 4.79 0.39 4.24
N VAL A 21 5.09 0.35 2.95
CA VAL A 21 4.70 -0.70 1.99
C VAL A 21 5.87 -1.61 1.61
N GLY A 22 7.12 -1.16 1.75
CA GLY A 22 8.33 -1.86 1.33
C GLY A 22 8.71 -3.07 2.19
N GLU A 23 7.85 -3.44 3.12
CA GLU A 23 8.02 -4.60 3.98
C GLU A 23 6.98 -5.64 3.57
N TRP A 24 7.42 -6.73 2.92
CA TRP A 24 6.60 -7.77 2.28
C TRP A 24 5.37 -8.19 3.10
N TRP A 25 5.52 -8.33 4.42
CA TRP A 25 4.42 -8.74 5.30
C TRP A 25 3.35 -7.67 5.51
N THR A 26 3.68 -6.39 5.39
CA THR A 26 2.69 -5.30 5.48
C THR A 26 1.68 -5.40 4.34
N LEU A 27 2.14 -5.61 3.11
CA LEU A 27 1.25 -5.79 1.96
C LEU A 27 0.34 -7.00 2.11
N LEU A 28 0.88 -8.13 2.57
CA LEU A 28 0.10 -9.35 2.76
C LEU A 28 -0.93 -9.22 3.88
N ILE A 29 -0.58 -8.60 5.01
CA ILE A 29 -1.54 -8.37 6.10
C ILE A 29 -2.63 -7.39 5.67
N LEU A 30 -2.27 -6.33 4.93
CA LEU A 30 -3.25 -5.38 4.39
C LEU A 30 -4.17 -6.06 3.37
N HIS A 31 -3.63 -6.92 2.50
CA HIS A 31 -4.40 -7.74 1.57
C HIS A 31 -5.46 -8.57 2.32
N ASP A 32 -5.05 -9.36 3.31
CA ASP A 32 -5.96 -10.14 4.13
C ASP A 32 -6.98 -9.24 4.87
N ALA A 33 -6.56 -8.08 5.36
CA ALA A 33 -7.48 -7.16 6.01
C ALA A 33 -8.52 -6.59 5.03
N PHE A 34 -8.18 -6.39 3.75
CA PHE A 34 -9.14 -6.02 2.70
C PHE A 34 -10.14 -7.13 2.38
N ASP A 35 -9.72 -8.39 2.50
CA ASP A 35 -10.59 -9.56 2.35
C ASP A 35 -11.46 -9.82 3.60
N GLY A 36 -11.29 -9.02 4.66
CA GLY A 36 -12.12 -9.06 5.87
C GLY A 36 -11.57 -9.94 6.97
N TYR A 37 -10.34 -10.42 6.87
CA TYR A 37 -9.65 -11.06 7.98
C TYR A 37 -9.34 -10.01 9.05
N THR A 38 -9.72 -10.26 10.30
CA THR A 38 -9.50 -9.31 11.40
C THR A 38 -8.83 -9.93 12.62
N ARG A 39 -8.79 -11.26 12.72
CA ARG A 39 -8.29 -11.96 13.92
C ARG A 39 -6.87 -12.47 13.71
N PHE A 40 -6.11 -12.57 14.81
CA PHE A 40 -4.71 -13.02 14.77
C PHE A 40 -4.56 -14.44 14.19
N ASP A 41 -5.42 -15.36 14.62
CA ASP A 41 -5.45 -16.76 14.16
C ASP A 41 -5.76 -16.86 12.67
N GLN A 42 -6.66 -16.00 12.20
CA GLN A 42 -7.01 -15.82 10.79
C GLN A 42 -5.81 -15.41 9.94
N PHE A 43 -5.12 -14.32 10.31
CA PHE A 43 -3.91 -13.88 9.61
C PHE A 43 -2.79 -14.92 9.67
N GLN A 44 -2.59 -15.54 10.82
CA GLN A 44 -1.54 -16.55 10.99
C GLN A 44 -1.76 -17.77 10.10
N ALA A 45 -2.99 -18.29 10.07
CA ALA A 45 -3.34 -19.45 9.27
C ALA A 45 -3.23 -19.16 7.77
N ASN A 46 -3.68 -17.98 7.33
CA ASN A 46 -3.67 -17.62 5.91
C ASN A 46 -2.26 -17.33 5.39
N LEU A 47 -1.45 -16.61 6.16
CA LEU A 47 -0.12 -16.18 5.73
C LEU A 47 0.99 -17.20 6.02
N GLY A 48 0.74 -18.20 6.87
CA GLY A 48 1.73 -19.23 7.23
C GLY A 48 2.96 -18.70 8.00
N VAL A 49 2.84 -17.54 8.65
CA VAL A 49 3.94 -16.86 9.34
C VAL A 49 4.02 -17.25 10.81
N SER A 50 5.22 -17.18 11.40
CA SER A 50 5.40 -17.39 12.85
C SER A 50 4.67 -16.34 13.69
N SER A 51 4.18 -16.73 14.87
CA SER A 51 3.46 -15.82 15.77
C SER A 51 4.28 -14.59 16.16
N SER A 52 5.61 -14.73 16.28
CA SER A 52 6.53 -13.65 16.62
C SER A 52 6.58 -12.58 15.52
N ILE A 53 6.72 -13.01 14.26
CA ILE A 53 6.74 -12.10 13.11
C ILE A 53 5.38 -11.41 13.00
N LEU A 54 4.27 -12.16 13.03
CA LEU A 54 2.93 -11.56 12.91
C LEU A 54 2.65 -10.54 14.01
N THR A 55 3.03 -10.84 15.26
CA THR A 55 2.88 -9.91 16.39
C THR A 55 3.66 -8.62 16.15
N SER A 56 4.92 -8.73 15.70
CA SER A 56 5.75 -7.56 15.39
C SER A 56 5.13 -6.70 14.29
N ARG A 57 4.58 -7.33 13.25
CA ARG A 57 3.95 -6.62 12.12
C ARG A 57 2.65 -5.96 12.49
N LEU A 58 1.73 -6.67 13.14
CA LEU A 58 0.48 -6.08 13.62
C LEU A 58 0.72 -4.90 14.58
N LYS A 59 1.74 -5.00 15.46
CA LYS A 59 2.15 -3.88 16.32
C LYS A 59 2.62 -2.69 15.49
N THR A 60 3.44 -2.92 14.48
CA THR A 60 3.94 -1.87 13.57
C THR A 60 2.79 -1.18 12.85
N LEU A 61 1.91 -1.95 12.21
CA LEU A 61 0.75 -1.43 11.49
C LEU A 61 -0.21 -0.65 12.39
N THR A 62 -0.39 -1.12 13.63
CA THR A 62 -1.18 -0.38 14.63
C THR A 62 -0.51 0.93 15.03
N SER A 63 0.80 0.91 15.27
CA SER A 63 1.56 2.12 15.64
C SER A 63 1.63 3.17 14.53
N GLN A 64 1.57 2.73 13.27
CA GLN A 64 1.51 3.60 12.10
C GLN A 64 0.09 4.06 11.77
N GLY A 65 -0.91 3.62 12.54
CA GLY A 65 -2.31 3.99 12.33
C GLY A 65 -2.95 3.37 11.09
N LEU A 66 -2.37 2.31 10.51
CA LEU A 66 -2.96 1.57 9.39
C LEU A 66 -4.01 0.57 9.85
N LEU A 67 -3.80 0.00 11.04
CA LEU A 67 -4.75 -0.86 11.73
C LEU A 67 -5.09 -0.27 13.09
N GLU A 68 -6.28 -0.59 13.57
CA GLU A 68 -6.68 -0.37 14.96
C GLU A 68 -6.88 -1.72 15.63
N ARG A 69 -6.27 -1.89 16.81
CA ARG A 69 -6.52 -3.06 17.66
C ARG A 69 -7.74 -2.81 18.53
N ARG A 70 -8.88 -3.41 18.18
CA ARG A 70 -10.15 -3.25 18.87
C ARG A 70 -10.48 -4.48 19.71
N ARG A 71 -11.01 -4.28 20.92
CA ARG A 71 -11.62 -5.36 21.69
C ARG A 71 -13.05 -5.59 21.21
N TYR A 72 -13.38 -6.80 20.78
CA TYR A 72 -14.74 -7.15 20.31
C TYR A 72 -15.51 -8.06 21.27
N GLN A 73 -14.84 -8.64 22.27
CA GLN A 73 -15.45 -9.49 23.29
C GLN A 73 -14.75 -9.27 24.63
N THR A 74 -15.48 -9.37 25.74
CA THR A 74 -14.96 -9.11 27.10
C THR A 74 -14.94 -10.33 28.03
N ARG A 75 -15.48 -11.49 27.59
CA ARG A 75 -15.54 -12.74 28.38
C ARG A 75 -15.40 -13.99 27.49
N PRO A 76 -14.17 -14.50 27.25
CA PRO A 76 -12.87 -13.88 27.53
C PRO A 76 -12.63 -12.63 26.67
N ASP A 77 -11.68 -11.79 27.07
CA ASP A 77 -11.21 -10.67 26.24
C ASP A 77 -10.71 -11.18 24.88
N ARG A 78 -11.28 -10.69 23.79
CA ARG A 78 -10.82 -10.97 22.42
C ARG A 78 -10.62 -9.70 21.63
N TYR A 79 -9.57 -9.71 20.82
CA TYR A 79 -9.14 -8.57 20.03
C TYR A 79 -9.17 -8.91 18.55
N GLU A 80 -9.45 -7.88 17.76
CA GLU A 80 -9.38 -7.86 16.31
C GLU A 80 -8.51 -6.67 15.86
N TYR A 81 -8.02 -6.74 14.64
CA TYR A 81 -7.24 -5.71 13.97
C TYR A 81 -8.04 -5.27 12.75
N VAL A 82 -8.49 -4.02 12.74
CA VAL A 82 -9.38 -3.49 11.70
C VAL A 82 -8.71 -2.35 10.96
N LEU A 83 -8.96 -2.23 9.66
CA LEU A 83 -8.45 -1.13 8.86
C LEU A 83 -9.03 0.20 9.33
N THR A 84 -8.14 1.15 9.59
CA THR A 84 -8.47 2.58 9.75
C THR A 84 -8.73 3.22 8.38
N ASP A 85 -9.13 4.49 8.35
CA ASP A 85 -9.25 5.24 7.10
C ASP A 85 -7.92 5.34 6.35
N LEU A 86 -6.81 5.52 7.08
CA LEU A 86 -5.47 5.52 6.50
C LEU A 86 -5.14 4.14 5.91
N GLY A 87 -5.43 3.04 6.62
CA GLY A 87 -5.25 1.69 6.10
C GLY A 87 -6.09 1.44 4.84
N ARG A 88 -7.35 1.89 4.84
CA ARG A 88 -8.26 1.77 3.68
C ARG A 88 -7.75 2.54 2.47
N SER A 89 -7.11 3.69 2.67
CA SER A 89 -6.56 4.51 1.60
C SER A 89 -5.43 3.84 0.81
N LEU A 90 -4.81 2.78 1.36
CA LEU A 90 -3.77 2.01 0.66
C LEU A 90 -4.32 0.98 -0.33
N ARG A 91 -5.64 0.73 -0.37
CA ARG A 91 -6.23 -0.28 -1.27
C ARG A 91 -5.83 -0.09 -2.74
N PRO A 92 -5.88 1.13 -3.32
CA PRO A 92 -5.47 1.35 -4.71
C PRO A 92 -4.00 1.00 -4.96
N VAL A 93 -3.11 1.20 -3.97
CA VAL A 93 -1.69 0.86 -4.07
C VAL A 93 -1.50 -0.65 -4.14
N VAL A 94 -2.20 -1.41 -3.28
CA VAL A 94 -2.17 -2.88 -3.29
C VAL A 94 -2.70 -3.42 -4.62
N VAL A 95 -3.80 -2.85 -5.13
CA VAL A 95 -4.37 -3.22 -6.43
C VAL A 95 -3.38 -2.98 -7.57
N ALA A 96 -2.74 -1.81 -7.62
CA ALA A 96 -1.76 -1.49 -8.65
C ALA A 96 -0.53 -2.42 -8.61
N LEU A 97 -0.06 -2.76 -7.41
CA LEU A 97 1.05 -3.71 -7.23
C LEU A 97 0.68 -5.13 -7.69
N ALA A 98 -0.52 -5.61 -7.37
CA ALA A 98 -1.00 -6.91 -7.82
C ALA A 98 -1.11 -6.98 -9.35
N ALA A 99 -1.70 -5.95 -9.97
CA ALA A 99 -1.79 -5.84 -11.43
C ALA A 99 -0.41 -5.79 -12.09
N TRP A 100 0.53 -5.03 -11.54
CA TRP A 100 1.91 -5.01 -12.03
C TRP A 100 2.59 -6.38 -11.92
N GLY A 101 2.33 -7.14 -10.85
CA GLY A 101 2.78 -8.52 -10.71
C GLY A 101 2.25 -9.44 -11.80
N ASN A 102 0.94 -9.32 -12.11
CA ASN A 102 0.26 -10.10 -13.15
C ASN A 102 0.58 -9.66 -14.58
N SER A 103 1.09 -8.44 -14.79
CA SER A 103 1.31 -7.85 -16.13
C SER A 103 2.24 -8.65 -17.05
N ARG A 104 3.08 -9.51 -16.47
CA ARG A 104 4.07 -10.34 -17.20
C ARG A 104 3.64 -11.81 -17.34
N LEU A 105 2.52 -12.18 -16.73
CA LEU A 105 2.00 -13.53 -16.74
C LEU A 105 0.95 -13.67 -17.84
N ASP A 106 0.91 -14.84 -18.47
CA ASP A 106 -0.27 -15.22 -19.24
C ASP A 106 -1.50 -15.22 -18.32
N PRO A 107 -2.70 -14.80 -18.78
CA PRO A 107 -3.90 -14.83 -17.96
C PRO A 107 -4.17 -16.19 -17.29
N SER A 108 -3.81 -17.30 -17.94
CA SER A 108 -3.98 -18.65 -17.39
C SER A 108 -3.00 -19.01 -16.26
N GLU A 109 -1.91 -18.25 -16.11
CA GLU A 109 -0.88 -18.44 -15.09
C GLU A 109 -1.09 -17.57 -13.85
N ARG A 110 -2.09 -16.67 -13.87
CA ARG A 110 -2.38 -15.77 -12.75
C ARG A 110 -3.07 -16.51 -11.61
N SER A 111 -2.35 -16.75 -10.53
CA SER A 111 -2.89 -17.41 -9.33
C SER A 111 -3.90 -16.56 -8.53
N MET A 112 -3.93 -15.24 -8.76
CA MET A 112 -4.83 -14.30 -8.09
C MET A 112 -5.17 -13.16 -9.06
N ILE A 113 -6.45 -12.82 -9.16
CA ILE A 113 -6.96 -11.72 -9.99
C ILE A 113 -7.92 -10.86 -9.18
N LEU A 114 -8.00 -9.57 -9.52
CA LEU A 114 -9.04 -8.69 -9.01
C LEU A 114 -10.25 -8.79 -9.91
N VAL A 115 -11.42 -9.04 -9.35
CA VAL A 115 -12.69 -9.10 -10.11
C VAL A 115 -13.69 -8.08 -9.59
N ASP A 116 -14.54 -7.60 -10.49
CA ASP A 116 -15.79 -6.96 -10.08
C ASP A 116 -16.68 -8.01 -9.41
N ARG A 117 -17.07 -7.74 -8.15
CA ARG A 117 -17.85 -8.71 -7.34
C ARG A 117 -19.23 -9.01 -7.93
N THR A 118 -19.82 -8.07 -8.66
CA THR A 118 -21.16 -8.18 -9.22
C THR A 118 -21.15 -8.92 -10.56
N THR A 119 -20.13 -8.69 -11.41
CA THR A 119 -20.06 -9.29 -12.75
C THR A 119 -19.13 -10.51 -12.83
N GLY A 120 -18.18 -10.63 -11.90
CA GLY A 120 -17.13 -11.66 -11.92
C GLY A 120 -16.03 -11.40 -12.96
N VAL A 121 -16.08 -10.28 -13.68
CA VAL A 121 -15.10 -9.94 -14.72
C VAL A 121 -13.80 -9.45 -14.08
N GLU A 122 -12.66 -9.92 -14.60
CA GLU A 122 -11.34 -9.44 -14.20
C GLU A 122 -11.23 -7.93 -14.45
N ALA A 123 -10.84 -7.19 -13.42
CA ALA A 123 -10.58 -5.77 -13.51
C ALA A 123 -9.16 -5.53 -14.01
N ASP A 124 -9.02 -4.66 -15.00
CA ASP A 124 -7.72 -4.12 -15.44
C ASP A 124 -7.56 -2.70 -14.85
N PRO A 125 -6.85 -2.56 -13.72
CA PRO A 125 -6.77 -1.28 -13.02
C PRO A 125 -5.79 -0.33 -13.71
N VAL A 126 -6.28 0.86 -14.03
CA VAL A 126 -5.47 1.99 -14.53
C VAL A 126 -5.45 3.12 -13.50
N ILE A 127 -4.31 3.82 -13.43
CA ILE A 127 -4.22 5.07 -12.66
C ILE A 127 -4.41 6.22 -13.64
N VAL A 128 -5.43 7.04 -13.40
CA VAL A 128 -5.75 8.19 -14.24
C VAL A 128 -5.65 9.48 -13.45
N ASP A 129 -5.29 10.57 -14.14
CA ASP A 129 -5.53 11.90 -13.63
C ASP A 129 -7.03 12.13 -13.51
N ARG A 130 -7.50 12.53 -12.33
CA ARG A 130 -8.94 12.72 -12.09
C ARG A 130 -9.52 13.87 -12.90
N GLY A 131 -8.74 14.92 -13.16
CA GLY A 131 -9.23 16.12 -13.84
C GLY A 131 -9.44 15.89 -15.35
N THR A 132 -8.53 15.17 -15.98
CA THR A 132 -8.51 14.97 -17.43
C THR A 132 -8.95 13.57 -17.87
N GLY A 133 -8.90 12.58 -16.97
CA GLY A 133 -9.13 11.18 -17.29
C GLY A 133 -7.96 10.51 -18.02
N ARG A 134 -6.85 11.21 -18.28
CA ARG A 134 -5.67 10.64 -18.95
C ARG A 134 -4.96 9.63 -18.05
N PRO A 135 -4.51 8.49 -18.58
CA PRO A 135 -3.62 7.57 -17.85
C PRO A 135 -2.34 8.26 -17.39
N LEU A 136 -1.90 7.97 -16.16
CA LEU A 136 -0.69 8.56 -15.55
C LEU A 136 0.60 7.83 -15.93
N ASP A 137 0.53 6.78 -16.74
CA ASP A 137 1.69 6.11 -17.35
C ASP A 137 2.13 6.77 -18.68
N ASP A 138 1.41 7.81 -19.11
CA ASP A 138 1.80 8.68 -20.21
C ASP A 138 3.09 9.47 -19.85
N ALA A 139 4.05 9.51 -20.78
CA ALA A 139 5.34 10.16 -20.59
C ALA A 139 5.25 11.68 -20.37
N ASP A 140 4.10 12.29 -20.71
CA ASP A 140 3.81 13.69 -20.44
C ASP A 140 3.61 13.99 -18.94
N PHE A 141 3.29 12.98 -18.11
CA PHE A 141 3.20 13.13 -16.66
C PHE A 141 4.56 12.91 -16.01
N VAL A 142 5.09 13.97 -15.40
CA VAL A 142 6.41 13.98 -14.79
C VAL A 142 6.35 14.40 -13.32
N PHE A 143 7.27 13.88 -12.50
CA PHE A 143 7.43 14.36 -11.13
C PHE A 143 8.13 15.72 -11.13
N ALA A 144 7.63 16.66 -10.33
CA ALA A 144 8.23 17.98 -10.19
C ALA A 144 8.29 18.42 -8.72
N ALA A 145 9.06 19.48 -8.43
CA ALA A 145 9.14 20.03 -7.09
C ALA A 145 7.82 20.73 -6.71
N GLY A 146 7.21 20.31 -5.59
CA GLY A 146 6.01 20.93 -5.07
C GLY A 146 6.27 22.29 -4.39
N PRO A 147 5.20 23.04 -4.03
CA PRO A 147 5.32 24.38 -3.44
C PRO A 147 6.16 24.40 -2.15
N ALA A 148 6.04 23.36 -1.33
CA ALA A 148 6.75 23.20 -0.06
C ALA A 148 8.10 22.46 -0.17
N ALA A 149 8.60 22.19 -1.39
CA ALA A 149 9.85 21.48 -1.59
C ALA A 149 11.02 22.19 -0.91
N SER A 150 11.96 21.43 -0.33
CA SER A 150 13.22 21.99 0.15
C SER A 150 14.07 22.51 -1.01
N GLU A 151 15.13 23.28 -0.74
CA GLU A 151 16.07 23.68 -1.78
C GLU A 151 16.71 22.47 -2.48
N THR A 152 17.04 21.42 -1.71
CA THR A 152 17.58 20.16 -2.22
C THR A 152 16.59 19.49 -3.18
N MET A 153 15.30 19.40 -2.79
CA MET A 153 14.27 18.79 -3.63
C MET A 153 13.96 19.64 -4.87
N ARG A 154 14.03 20.97 -4.78
CA ARG A 154 13.90 21.85 -5.95
C ARG A 154 15.03 21.63 -6.96
N LYS A 155 16.28 21.53 -6.49
CA LYS A 155 17.44 21.23 -7.35
C LYS A 155 17.28 19.91 -8.09
N ARG A 156 16.70 18.89 -7.45
CA ARG A 156 16.43 17.59 -8.08
C ARG A 156 15.53 17.69 -9.32
N TYR A 157 14.60 18.65 -9.36
CA TYR A 157 13.60 18.81 -10.42
C TYR A 157 13.73 20.13 -11.20
N GLU A 158 14.90 20.77 -11.18
CA GLU A 158 15.12 22.10 -11.76
C GLU A 158 14.85 22.20 -13.27
N HIS A 159 14.88 21.06 -13.97
CA HIS A 159 14.64 20.95 -15.41
C HIS A 159 13.16 20.88 -15.78
N ILE A 160 12.26 20.76 -14.81
CA ILE A 160 10.82 20.65 -15.05
C ILE A 160 10.12 21.95 -14.63
N PRO A 161 9.54 22.70 -15.59
CA PRO A 161 8.84 23.93 -15.27
C PRO A 161 7.58 23.63 -14.47
N THR A 162 7.49 24.16 -13.25
CA THR A 162 6.26 24.17 -12.45
C THR A 162 5.60 25.54 -12.56
N GLN A 163 4.27 25.57 -12.69
CA GLN A 163 3.55 26.83 -12.56
C GLN A 163 3.57 27.21 -11.07
N GLY A 164 4.15 28.38 -10.78
CA GLY A 164 4.35 28.91 -9.43
C GLY A 164 3.07 29.31 -8.73
#